data_AF-A0A4V2YBD1-F1
#
_entry.id   AF-A0A4V2YBD1-F1
#
_cell.length_a   1.000
_cell.length_b   1.000
_cell.length_c   1.000
_cell.angle_alpha   90.00
_cell.angle_beta   90.00
_cell.angle_gamma   90.00
#
_symmetry.space_group_name_H-M   'P 1'
#
loop_
_entity.id
_entity.type
_entity.pdbx_description
1 polymer ?
#
loop_
_entity_poly.entity_id
_entity_poly.type
_entity_poly.pdbx_seq_one_letter_code
_entity_poly.pdbx_strand_id
1 'polypeptide(L)' 'TDTPTTPSGTWKAGTAYPTGSTVTYNGATYQCVQAHTAIAGWEPPNVPALWRRA' A
#
# COMPACT_ATOMS: atom_id res chain seq x y z
N THR A 1 -7.04 19.18 -10.62
CA THR A 1 -5.78 18.49 -10.89
C THR A 1 -5.39 17.74 -9.65
N ASP A 2 -5.99 16.57 -9.43
CA ASP A 2 -5.67 15.71 -8.29
C ASP A 2 -4.66 14.71 -8.80
N THR A 3 -3.38 14.99 -8.61
CA THR A 3 -2.32 14.05 -8.95
C THR A 3 -2.43 12.95 -7.89
N PRO A 4 -2.85 11.71 -8.21
CA PRO A 4 -2.70 10.64 -7.25
C PRO A 4 -1.19 10.48 -7.08
N THR A 5 -0.68 11.06 -5.99
CA THR A 5 0.69 10.90 -5.55
C THR A 5 0.80 9.43 -5.21
N THR A 6 1.07 8.62 -6.23
CA THR A 6 1.24 7.18 -6.09
C THR A 6 2.36 7.07 -5.08
N PRO A 7 2.08 6.56 -3.87
CA PRO A 7 3.06 6.54 -2.80
C PRO A 7 4.03 5.40 -3.07
N SER A 8 4.85 5.56 -4.11
CA SER A 8 5.98 4.72 -4.44
C SER A 8 7.07 4.95 -3.40
N GLY A 9 6.99 4.21 -2.29
CA GLY A 9 7.87 4.36 -1.14
C GLY A 9 7.59 3.35 -0.04
N THR A 10 8.23 3.52 1.12
CA THR A 10 8.04 2.64 2.29
C THR A 10 6.59 2.70 2.77
N TRP A 11 5.99 1.55 3.05
CA TRP A 11 4.63 1.49 3.62
C TRP A 11 4.52 2.34 4.88
N LYS A 12 3.42 3.10 5.00
CA LYS A 12 3.18 3.99 6.13
C LYS A 12 1.73 3.89 6.61
N ALA A 13 1.56 3.69 7.91
CA ALA A 13 0.26 3.80 8.55
C ALA A 13 -0.27 5.25 8.52
N GLY A 14 -1.58 5.39 8.34
CA GLY A 14 -2.30 6.65 8.18
C GLY A 14 -2.33 7.19 6.74
N THR A 15 -1.80 6.44 5.77
CA THR A 15 -1.78 6.85 4.36
C THR A 15 -2.89 6.16 3.57
N ALA A 16 -3.66 6.94 2.80
CA ALA A 16 -4.64 6.41 1.86
C ALA A 16 -3.93 5.89 0.60
N TYR A 17 -4.07 4.59 0.33
CA TYR A 17 -3.49 3.90 -0.81
C TYR A 17 -4.61 3.51 -1.77
N PRO A 18 -4.78 4.19 -2.92
CA PRO A 18 -5.71 3.75 -3.95
C PRO A 18 -5.27 2.42 -4.58
N THR A 19 -6.22 1.69 -5.18
CA THR A 19 -5.92 0.48 -5.96
C THR A 19 -4.85 0.78 -7.01
N GLY A 20 -3.85 -0.08 -7.11
CA GLY A 20 -2.69 0.08 -7.98
C GLY A 20 -1.47 0.72 -7.32
N SER A 21 -1.61 1.31 -6.12
CA SER A 21 -0.49 1.92 -5.40
C SER A 21 0.57 0.90 -4.99
N THR A 22 1.84 1.21 -5.16
CA THR A 22 2.94 0.30 -4.80
C THR A 22 3.73 0.79 -3.60
N VAL A 23 3.89 -0.05 -2.59
CA VAL A 23 4.69 0.23 -1.38
C VAL A 23 5.80 -0.78 -1.22
N THR A 24 6.88 -0.38 -0.58
CA THR A 24 7.98 -1.27 -0.21
C THR A 24 7.90 -1.55 1.29
N TYR A 25 7.88 -2.83 1.67
CA TYR A 25 7.91 -3.26 3.06
C TYR A 25 8.86 -4.44 3.20
N ASN A 26 9.79 -4.35 4.17
CA ASN A 26 10.78 -5.39 4.45
C ASN A 26 11.59 -5.84 3.22
N GLY A 27 11.93 -4.91 2.31
CA GLY A 27 12.67 -5.18 1.08
C GLY A 27 11.85 -5.83 -0.05
N ALA A 28 10.56 -6.04 0.14
CA ALA A 28 9.64 -6.53 -0.89
C ALA A 28 8.66 -5.43 -1.31
N THR A 29 8.29 -5.44 -2.59
CA THR A 29 7.30 -4.51 -3.15
C THR A 29 5.91 -5.12 -3.09
N TYR A 30 4.92 -4.31 -2.76
CA TYR A 30 3.52 -4.71 -2.66
C TYR A 30 2.63 -3.70 -3.35
N GLN A 31 1.70 -4.19 -4.16
CA GLN A 31 0.71 -3.40 -4.85
C GLN A 31 -0.64 -3.49 -4.12
N CYS A 32 -1.23 -2.35 -3.82
CA CYS A 32 -2.55 -2.21 -3.26
C CYS A 32 -3.58 -2.74 -4.27
N VAL A 33 -4.36 -3.75 -3.89
CA VAL A 33 -5.37 -4.36 -4.76
C VAL A 33 -6.73 -3.71 -4.57
N GLN A 34 -6.96 -3.12 -3.40
CA GLN A 34 -8.20 -2.45 -3.04
C GLN A 34 -7.91 -1.12 -2.37
N ALA A 35 -8.47 -0.02 -2.86
CA ALA A 35 -8.31 1.30 -2.28
C ALA A 35 -8.70 1.30 -0.80
N HIS A 36 -7.76 1.66 0.06
CA HIS A 36 -7.97 1.69 1.51
C HIS A 36 -7.01 2.65 2.20
N THR A 37 -7.29 2.95 3.46
CA THR A 37 -6.36 3.69 4.32
C THR A 37 -5.53 2.70 5.12
N ALA A 38 -4.22 2.66 4.90
CA ALA A 38 -3.35 1.80 5.69
C ALA A 38 -3.36 2.24 7.15
N ILE A 39 -3.41 1.28 8.06
CA ILE A 39 -3.34 1.47 9.50
C ILE A 39 -2.36 0.46 10.10
N ALA A 40 -1.91 0.68 11.33
CA ALA A 40 -1.10 -0.29 12.04
C ALA A 40 -1.86 -1.64 12.15
N GLY A 41 -1.22 -2.75 11.77
CA GLY A 41 -1.85 -4.08 11.66
C GLY A 41 -2.32 -4.45 10.25
N TRP A 42 -2.40 -3.47 9.33
CA TRP A 42 -2.65 -3.71 7.89
C TRP A 42 -1.35 -3.64 7.09
N GLU A 43 -0.28 -4.20 7.64
CA GLU A 43 0.96 -4.35 6.90
C GLU A 43 0.76 -5.30 5.70
N PRO A 44 1.45 -5.07 4.58
CA PRO A 44 1.31 -5.91 3.40
C PRO A 44 1.41 -7.44 3.62
N PRO A 45 2.31 -7.97 4.49
CA PRO A 45 2.33 -9.40 4.79
C PRO A 45 1.14 -9.89 5.64
N ASN A 46 0.49 -9.01 6.40
CA ASN A 46 -0.59 -9.38 7.33
C ASN A 46 -1.96 -9.44 6.62
N VAL A 47 -2.12 -8.69 5.54
CA VAL A 47 -3.39 -8.53 4.80
C VAL A 47 -3.21 -8.76 3.29
N PRO A 48 -2.99 -10.02 2.84
CA PRO A 48 -2.81 -10.35 1.42
C PRO A 48 -4.08 -10.09 0.57
N ALA A 49 -5.24 -9.90 1.21
CA ALA A 49 -6.46 -9.49 0.52
C ALA A 49 -6.42 -8.03 0.02
N LEU A 50 -5.67 -7.16 0.73
CA LEU A 50 -5.54 -5.74 0.40
C LEU A 50 -4.26 -5.43 -0.38
N TRP A 51 -3.23 -6.25 -0.19
CA TRP A 51 -1.92 -6.06 -0.80
C TRP A 51 -1.48 -7.32 -1.55
N ARG A 52 -1.08 -7.14 -2.80
CA ARG A 52 -0.48 -8.19 -3.63
C ARG A 52 1.01 -7.95 -3.75
N ARG A 53 1.83 -8.94 -3.42
CA ARG A 53 3.28 -8.85 -3.66
C ARG A 53 3.54 -8.70 -5.16
N ALA A 54 4.33 -7.68 -5.52
CA ALA A 54 4.79 -7.41 -6.88
C ALA A 54 6.26 -7.82 -7.02
#